data_AF-A0A9Q9DYE3-F1
#
_entry.id   AF-A0A9Q9DYE3-F1
#
_cell.length_a   1.000
_cell.length_b   1.000
_cell.length_c   1.000
_cell.angle_alpha   90.00
_cell.angle_beta   90.00
_cell.angle_gamma   90.00
#
_symmetry.space_group_name_H-M   'P 1'
#
loop_
_entity.id
_entity.type
_entity.pdbx_description
1 polymer ?
#
loop_
_entity_poly.entity_id
_entity_poly.type
_entity_poly.pdbx_seq_one_letter_code
_entity_poly.pdbx_strand_id
1 'polypeptide(L)'
;MGVDDDLRLHESKGAFPAFIHLQRQISYFGDEDGSNGLMKHVGDEELNCEILGMLWEDRVADYIPYVSFSEWTDVDSTFKDLIRGLNNLDPAQRLTACQALNNPWFDGVETVS
;
A
#
# COMPACT_ATOMS: atom_id res chain seq x y z
N MET A 1 -20.95 5.90 4.99
CA MET A 1 -19.84 6.35 5.84
C MET A 1 -18.77 6.88 4.92
N GLY A 2 -18.21 8.05 5.23
CA GLY A 2 -17.09 8.63 4.49
C GLY A 2 -15.82 7.81 4.68
N VAL A 3 -14.86 8.02 3.77
CA VAL A 3 -13.56 7.30 3.71
C VAL A 3 -12.77 7.37 5.04
N ASP A 4 -13.00 8.43 5.83
CA ASP A 4 -12.31 8.67 7.10
C ASP A 4 -13.12 8.30 8.36
N ASP A 5 -14.39 7.89 8.22
CA ASP A 5 -15.20 7.53 9.39
C ASP A 5 -14.63 6.30 10.12
N ASP A 6 -14.04 5.38 9.36
CA ASP A 6 -13.32 4.22 9.87
C ASP A 6 -12.07 4.60 10.68
N LEU A 7 -11.24 5.51 10.15
CA LEU A 7 -10.05 6.01 10.85
C LEU A 7 -10.44 6.65 12.18
N ARG A 8 -11.43 7.55 12.16
CA ARG A 8 -11.94 8.23 13.37
C ARG A 8 -12.55 7.24 14.37
N LEU A 9 -13.24 6.21 13.88
CA LEU A 9 -13.81 5.16 14.73
C LEU A 9 -12.69 4.40 15.47
N HIS A 10 -11.66 3.98 14.75
CA HIS A 10 -10.53 3.26 15.34
C HIS A 10 -9.70 4.13 16.28
N GLU A 11 -9.45 5.40 15.93
CA GLU A 11 -8.82 6.39 16.81
C GLU A 11 -9.63 6.60 18.10
N SER A 12 -10.96 6.72 18.00
CA SER A 12 -11.84 6.87 19.18
C SER A 12 -11.81 5.65 20.12
N LYS A 13 -11.41 4.48 19.61
CA LYS A 13 -11.22 3.24 20.37
C LYS A 13 -9.79 3.08 20.90
N GLY A 14 -8.92 4.09 20.72
CA GLY A 14 -7.55 4.10 21.22
C GLY A 14 -6.51 3.50 20.26
N ALA A 15 -6.87 3.20 19.02
CA ALA A 15 -5.89 2.77 18.03
C ALA A 15 -4.97 3.93 17.64
N PHE A 16 -3.67 3.65 17.48
CA PHE A 16 -2.76 4.67 16.96
C PHE A 16 -2.98 4.85 15.45
N PRO A 17 -3.11 6.09 14.95
CA PRO A 17 -3.36 6.37 13.53
C PRO A 17 -2.34 5.72 12.59
N ALA A 18 -1.08 5.62 13.02
CA ALA A 18 -0.01 5.00 12.25
C ALA A 18 -0.28 3.52 11.94
N PHE A 19 -0.85 2.74 12.87
CA PHE A 19 -1.18 1.33 12.61
C PHE A 19 -2.35 1.19 11.64
N ILE A 20 -3.32 2.11 11.69
CA ILE A 20 -4.45 2.12 10.74
C ILE A 20 -3.95 2.42 9.34
N HIS A 21 -3.05 3.42 9.20
CA HIS A 21 -2.41 3.72 7.92
C HIS A 21 -1.58 2.56 7.41
N LEU A 22 -0.82 1.89 8.28
CA LEU A 22 -0.02 0.72 7.90
C LEU A 22 -0.91 -0.45 7.43
N GLN A 23 -2.00 -0.76 8.15
CA GLN A 23 -2.96 -1.78 7.73
C GLN A 23 -3.56 -1.45 6.36
N ARG A 24 -3.96 -0.19 6.13
CA ARG A 24 -4.48 0.25 4.83
C ARG A 24 -3.45 0.06 3.73
N GLN A 25 -2.21 0.48 3.96
CA GLN A 25 -1.14 0.39 2.97
C GLN A 25 -0.83 -1.07 2.59
N ILE A 26 -0.77 -1.96 3.59
CA ILE A 26 -0.59 -3.40 3.37
C ILE A 26 -1.79 -4.00 2.62
N SER A 27 -3.01 -3.65 3.00
CA SER A 27 -4.22 -4.21 2.39
C SER A 27 -4.41 -3.76 0.94
N TYR A 28 -4.11 -2.49 0.63
CA TYR A 28 -4.27 -1.95 -0.72
C TYR A 28 -3.14 -2.34 -1.67
N PHE A 29 -1.88 -2.30 -1.21
CA PHE A 29 -0.71 -2.35 -2.09
C PHE A 29 0.23 -3.52 -1.84
N GLY A 30 -0.01 -4.30 -0.79
CA GLY A 30 0.84 -5.44 -0.48
C GLY A 30 0.62 -6.61 -1.43
N ASP A 31 1.73 -7.20 -1.86
CA ASP A 31 1.85 -8.55 -2.41
C ASP A 31 2.88 -9.34 -1.59
N GLU A 32 2.99 -10.65 -1.84
CA GLU A 32 3.86 -11.53 -1.07
C GLU A 32 5.32 -11.07 -1.13
N ASP A 33 5.81 -10.74 -2.32
CA ASP A 33 7.17 -10.24 -2.53
C ASP A 33 7.41 -8.91 -1.81
N GLY A 34 6.48 -7.97 -1.93
CA GLY A 34 6.52 -6.67 -1.26
C GLY A 34 6.55 -6.80 0.26
N SER A 35 5.73 -7.67 0.83
CA SER A 35 5.70 -7.93 2.28
C SER A 35 7.01 -8.53 2.76
N ASN A 36 7.53 -9.53 2.06
CA ASN A 36 8.82 -10.15 2.37
C ASN A 36 9.99 -9.16 2.26
N GLY A 37 9.98 -8.31 1.23
CA GLY A 37 10.97 -7.26 1.05
C GLY A 37 10.93 -6.21 2.16
N LEU A 38 9.73 -5.80 2.60
CA LEU A 38 9.56 -4.89 3.71
C LEU A 38 10.07 -5.48 5.03
N MET A 39 9.72 -6.73 5.36
CA MET A 39 10.23 -7.44 6.55
C MET A 39 11.75 -7.52 6.55
N LYS A 40 12.35 -7.86 5.40
CA LYS A 40 13.82 -7.86 5.24
C LYS A 40 14.44 -6.48 5.43
N HIS A 41 13.76 -5.42 5.00
CA HIS A 41 14.25 -4.04 5.11
C HIS A 41 14.25 -3.52 6.54
N VAL A 42 13.20 -3.81 7.32
CA VAL A 42 13.12 -3.38 8.73
C VAL A 42 14.05 -4.19 9.66
N GLY A 43 14.61 -5.29 9.16
CA GLY A 43 15.72 -6.01 9.79
C GLY A 43 15.33 -6.93 10.95
N ASP A 44 16.31 -7.18 11.83
CA ASP A 44 16.25 -8.17 12.92
C ASP A 44 15.38 -7.75 14.13
N GLU A 45 14.59 -6.67 14.01
CA GLU A 45 13.62 -6.31 15.05
C GLU A 45 12.43 -7.27 14.98
N GLU A 46 12.53 -8.37 15.73
CA GLU A 46 11.53 -9.45 15.82
C GLU A 46 10.10 -8.91 15.95
N LEU A 47 9.89 -7.92 16.82
CA LEU A 47 8.58 -7.30 17.03
C LEU A 47 8.01 -6.62 15.77
N ASN A 48 8.85 -5.95 14.96
CA ASN A 48 8.38 -5.31 13.73
C ASN A 48 7.96 -6.36 12.70
N CYS A 49 8.74 -7.42 12.56
CA CYS A 49 8.43 -8.53 11.66
C CYS A 49 7.16 -9.27 12.10
N GLU A 50 6.97 -9.48 13.41
CA GLU A 50 5.73 -10.04 13.95
C GLU A 50 4.52 -9.16 13.65
N ILE A 51 4.60 -7.85 13.91
CA ILE A 51 3.51 -6.91 13.61
C ILE A 51 3.19 -6.91 12.12
N LEU A 52 4.21 -6.80 11.25
CA LEU A 52 4.01 -6.83 9.79
C LEU A 52 3.40 -8.16 9.33
N GLY A 53 3.79 -9.28 9.92
CA GLY A 53 3.23 -10.60 9.64
C GLY A 53 1.76 -10.68 10.03
N MET A 54 1.41 -10.21 11.22
CA MET A 54 0.01 -10.15 11.66
C MET A 54 -0.85 -9.28 10.74
N LEU A 55 -0.39 -8.08 10.39
CA LEU A 55 -1.13 -7.18 9.48
C LEU A 55 -1.26 -7.76 8.08
N TRP A 56 -0.23 -8.46 7.60
CA TRP A 56 -0.25 -9.18 6.34
C TRP A 56 -1.30 -10.28 6.37
N GLU A 57 -1.28 -11.19 7.33
CA GLU A 57 -2.25 -12.28 7.45
C GLU A 57 -3.69 -11.76 7.61
N ASP A 58 -3.89 -10.74 8.44
CA ASP A 58 -5.20 -10.19 8.75
C ASP A 58 -5.84 -9.46 7.56
N ARG A 59 -5.06 -9.04 6.56
CA ARG A 59 -5.54 -8.25 5.41
C ARG A 59 -6.69 -8.90 4.63
N VAL A 60 -6.81 -10.22 4.69
CA VAL A 60 -7.85 -11.00 3.98
C VAL A 60 -9.00 -11.42 4.90
N ALA A 61 -9.03 -10.96 6.16
CA ALA A 61 -10.12 -11.25 7.08
C ALA A 61 -11.41 -10.55 6.65
N ASP A 62 -12.55 -11.22 6.81
CA ASP A 62 -13.87 -10.74 6.35
C ASP A 62 -14.30 -9.38 6.95
N TYR A 63 -13.71 -8.99 8.09
CA TYR A 63 -13.98 -7.69 8.73
C TYR A 63 -13.08 -6.56 8.24
N ILE A 64 -12.06 -6.86 7.42
CA ILE A 64 -11.23 -5.85 6.78
C ILE A 64 -11.92 -5.40 5.48
N PRO A 65 -12.36 -4.13 5.38
CA PRO A 65 -13.17 -3.68 4.25
C PRO A 65 -12.33 -3.28 3.03
N TYR A 66 -11.00 -3.41 3.11
CA TYR A 66 -10.09 -2.91 2.08
C TYR A 66 -9.90 -3.95 0.99
N VAL A 67 -10.17 -3.55 -0.25
CA VAL A 67 -9.95 -4.38 -1.44
C VAL A 67 -8.62 -4.00 -2.06
N SER A 68 -7.80 -5.00 -2.41
CA SER A 68 -6.50 -4.76 -3.06
C SER A 68 -6.67 -3.85 -4.27
N PHE A 69 -5.81 -2.85 -4.39
CA PHE A 69 -5.86 -1.90 -5.50
C PHE A 69 -5.70 -2.58 -6.87
N SER A 70 -5.03 -3.73 -6.90
CA SER A 70 -4.92 -4.56 -8.11
C SER A 70 -6.27 -5.04 -8.64
N GLU A 71 -7.25 -5.27 -7.76
CA GLU A 71 -8.55 -5.86 -8.07
C GLU A 71 -9.62 -4.84 -8.52
N TRP A 72 -9.32 -3.53 -8.46
CA TRP A 72 -10.30 -2.48 -8.79
C TRP A 72 -10.65 -2.49 -10.28
N THR A 73 -11.92 -2.60 -10.67
CA THR A 73 -12.28 -2.86 -12.08
C THR A 73 -12.26 -1.64 -12.99
N ASP A 74 -12.45 -0.43 -12.45
CA ASP A 74 -12.64 0.80 -13.23
C ASP A 74 -11.40 1.71 -13.25
N VAL A 75 -10.21 1.11 -13.30
CA VAL A 75 -8.93 1.82 -13.25
C VAL A 75 -8.05 1.37 -14.41
N ASP A 76 -7.49 2.33 -15.15
CA ASP A 76 -6.58 2.09 -16.28
C ASP A 76 -5.38 1.22 -15.86
N SER A 77 -4.99 0.26 -16.69
CA SER A 77 -3.93 -0.70 -16.35
C SER A 77 -2.57 -0.04 -16.16
N THR A 78 -2.22 0.96 -16.97
CA THR A 78 -0.92 1.65 -16.85
C THR A 78 -0.90 2.56 -15.62
N PHE A 79 -2.03 3.18 -15.29
CA PHE A 79 -2.19 3.88 -14.02
C PHE A 79 -2.06 2.95 -12.83
N LYS A 80 -2.67 1.76 -12.90
CA LYS A 80 -2.53 0.75 -11.84
C LYS A 80 -1.08 0.37 -11.63
N ASP A 81 -0.34 0.11 -12.71
CA ASP A 81 1.07 -0.26 -12.66
C ASP A 81 1.92 0.85 -12.03
N LEU A 82 1.66 2.11 -12.40
CA LEU A 82 2.31 3.28 -11.80
C LEU A 82 2.06 3.35 -10.29
N ILE A 83 0.80 3.30 -9.86
CA ILE A 83 0.42 3.45 -8.44
C ILE A 83 0.94 2.27 -7.60
N ARG A 84 0.86 1.04 -8.12
CA ARG A 84 1.44 -0.14 -7.46
C ARG A 84 2.97 -0.03 -7.34
N GLY A 85 3.64 0.42 -8.39
CA GLY A 85 5.09 0.63 -8.37
C GLY A 85 5.51 1.71 -7.37
N LEU A 86 4.77 2.81 -7.27
CA LEU A 86 5.03 3.89 -6.30
C LEU A 86 4.77 3.45 -4.84
N ASN A 87 3.82 2.54 -4.63
CA ASN A 87 3.42 2.05 -3.31
C ASN A 87 3.97 0.66 -2.98
N ASN A 88 4.95 0.15 -3.75
CA ASN A 88 5.54 -1.15 -3.47
C ASN A 88 6.09 -1.17 -2.03
N LEU A 89 5.70 -2.21 -1.28
CA LEU A 89 6.10 -2.39 0.10
C LEU A 89 7.59 -2.70 0.21
N ASP A 90 8.18 -3.42 -0.76
CA ASP A 90 9.63 -3.61 -0.84
C ASP A 90 10.27 -2.29 -1.31
N PRO A 91 11.05 -1.61 -0.44
CA PRO A 91 11.69 -0.35 -0.80
C PRO A 91 12.67 -0.49 -1.96
N ALA A 92 13.24 -1.68 -2.20
CA ALA A 92 14.15 -1.94 -3.31
C ALA A 92 13.42 -2.06 -4.66
N GLN A 93 12.12 -2.36 -4.65
CA GLN A 93 11.28 -2.47 -5.86
C GLN A 93 10.40 -1.24 -6.09
N ARG A 94 10.38 -0.29 -5.15
CA ARG A 94 9.59 0.94 -5.28
C ARG A 94 10.15 1.82 -6.39
N LEU A 95 9.25 2.32 -7.24
CA LEU A 95 9.62 3.23 -8.33
C LEU A 95 10.27 4.50 -7.78
N THR A 96 11.39 4.87 -8.40
CA THR A 96 11.98 6.20 -8.26
C THR A 96 11.16 7.24 -9.03
N ALA A 97 11.34 8.52 -8.71
CA ALA A 97 10.69 9.61 -9.43
C ALA A 97 10.98 9.56 -10.94
N CYS A 98 12.24 9.30 -11.34
CA CYS A 98 12.60 9.19 -12.76
C CYS A 98 11.90 8.02 -13.46
N GLN A 99 11.81 6.86 -12.82
CA GLN A 99 11.10 5.71 -13.40
C GLN A 99 9.59 5.97 -13.49
N ALA A 100 9.00 6.60 -12.47
CA ALA A 100 7.59 6.96 -12.45
C ALA A 100 7.24 7.95 -13.57
N LEU A 101 8.07 8.97 -13.80
CA LEU A 101 7.87 9.94 -14.88
C LEU A 101 8.01 9.33 -16.29
N ASN A 102 8.74 8.21 -16.41
CA ASN A 102 8.87 7.46 -17.66
C ASN A 102 7.77 6.39 -17.84
N ASN A 103 6.75 6.37 -16.97
CA ASN A 103 5.66 5.40 -17.08
C ASN A 103 4.69 5.76 -18.22
N PRO A 104 4.19 4.78 -19.01
CA PRO A 104 3.27 5.03 -20.12
C PRO A 104 1.99 5.77 -19.76
N TRP A 105 1.57 5.77 -18.48
CA TRP A 105 0.43 6.56 -18.02
C TRP A 105 0.59 8.06 -18.30
N PHE A 106 1.83 8.57 -18.35
CA PHE A 106 2.11 9.97 -18.67
C PHE A 106 2.28 10.23 -20.18
N ASP A 107 2.17 9.21 -21.04
CA ASP A 107 2.29 9.41 -22.49
C ASP A 107 1.18 10.34 -23.00
N GLY A 108 1.58 11.39 -23.72
CA GLY A 108 0.64 12.38 -24.26
C GLY A 108 0.24 13.48 -23.27
N VAL A 109 0.78 13.49 -22.05
CA VAL A 109 0.69 14.66 -21.15
C VAL A 109 1.66 15.73 -21.65
N GLU A 110 1.13 16.85 -22.14
CA GLU A 110 1.97 17.98 -22.53
C GLU A 110 2.68 18.56 -21.30
N THR A 111 4.02 18.49 -21.28
CA THR A 111 4.81 19.26 -20.33
C THR A 111 4.79 20.72 -20.76
N VAL A 112 3.94 21.54 -20.12
CA VAL A 112 4.01 22.99 -20.28
C VAL A 112 5.41 23.42 -19.81
N SER A 113 6.24 23.79 -20.78
CA SER A 113 7.62 24.24 -20.56
C SER A 113 7.68 25.74 -20.36
#